data_AF-A0AAW9ED87-F1
#
_entry.id   AF-A0AAW9ED87-F1
#
_cell.length_a   1.000
_cell.length_b   1.000
_cell.length_c   1.000
_cell.angle_alpha   90.00
_cell.angle_beta   90.00
_cell.angle_gamma   90.00
#
_symmetry.space_group_name_H-M   'P 1'
#
loop_
_entity.id
_entity.type
_entity.pdbx_description
1 polymer ?
#
loop_
_entity_poly.entity_id
_entity_poly.type
_entity_poly.pdbx_seq_one_letter_code
_entity_poly.pdbx_strand_id
1 'polypeptide(L)'
;VLGFILALMRMSPVWPVKWLARMYISIFRGTPLIAQLFMIYYGLPQFGIELDPIPAAMIGLSLNTAPYAAETLRAAIASIDKGQW
;
A
#
# COMPACT_ATOMS: atom_id res chain seq x y z
N VAL A 1 7.84 2.89 5.70
CA VAL A 1 6.84 3.77 6.37
C VAL A 1 5.40 3.45 5.94
N LEU A 2 5.05 3.53 4.65
CA LEU A 2 3.67 3.27 4.17
C LEU A 2 3.07 1.92 4.63
N GLY A 3 3.83 0.82 4.50
CA GLY A 3 3.37 -0.50 4.96
C GLY A 3 3.09 -0.57 6.45
N PHE A 4 3.84 0.16 7.28
CA PHE A 4 3.62 0.25 8.72
C PHE A 4 2.29 0.97 9.04
N ILE A 5 2.06 2.12 8.41
CA ILE A 5 0.80 2.88 8.55
C ILE A 5 -0.40 2.03 8.12
N LEU A 6 -0.29 1.35 6.96
CA LEU A 6 -1.34 0.45 6.46
C LEU A 6 -1.63 -0.72 7.41
N ALA A 7 -0.61 -1.30 8.04
CA ALA A 7 -0.78 -2.35 9.03
C ALA A 7 -1.56 -1.85 10.25
N LEU A 8 -1.19 -0.68 10.79
CA LEU A 8 -1.90 -0.06 11.92
C LEU A 8 -3.35 0.25 11.56
N MET A 9 -3.60 0.87 10.40
CA MET A 9 -4.96 1.18 9.94
C MET A 9 -5.81 -0.10 9.81
N ARG A 10 -5.23 -1.22 9.38
CA ARG A 10 -5.94 -2.49 9.21
C ARG A 10 -6.26 -3.19 10.54
N MET A 11 -5.47 -2.94 11.59
CA MET A 11 -5.72 -3.43 12.96
C MET A 11 -6.59 -2.49 13.78
N SER A 12 -6.85 -1.28 13.29
CA SER A 12 -7.68 -0.29 13.98
C SER A 12 -9.09 -0.81 14.27
N PRO A 13 -9.66 -0.51 15.46
CA PRO A 13 -11.06 -0.79 15.77
C PRO A 13 -12.03 0.10 14.99
N VAL A 14 -11.56 1.22 14.43
CA VAL A 14 -12.39 2.19 13.69
C VAL A 14 -12.72 1.64 12.30
N TRP A 15 -14.00 1.31 12.07
CA TRP A 15 -14.45 0.64 10.84
C TRP A 15 -14.08 1.37 9.54
N PRO A 16 -14.28 2.71 9.41
CA PRO A 16 -13.88 3.43 8.20
C PRO A 16 -12.38 3.31 7.87
N VAL A 17 -11.51 3.43 8.89
CA VAL A 17 -10.05 3.37 8.73
C VAL A 17 -9.61 1.99 8.25
N LYS A 18 -10.18 0.94 8.86
CA LYS A 18 -9.93 -0.45 8.47
C LYS A 18 -10.42 -0.74 7.05
N TRP A 19 -11.56 -0.19 6.67
CA TRP A 19 -12.12 -0.38 5.33
C TRP A 19 -11.26 0.31 4.25
N LEU A 20 -10.81 1.54 4.49
CA LEU A 20 -9.87 2.24 3.59
C LEU A 20 -8.57 1.46 3.38
N ALA A 21 -7.97 0.94 4.46
CA ALA A 21 -6.77 0.12 4.36
C ALA A 21 -7.01 -1.17 3.56
N ARG A 22 -8.17 -1.82 3.74
CA ARG A 22 -8.54 -3.00 2.95
C ARG A 22 -8.70 -2.67 1.47
N MET A 23 -9.31 -1.54 1.14
CA MET A 23 -9.49 -1.14 -0.25
C MET A 23 -8.17 -0.84 -0.94
N TYR A 24 -7.31 -0.05 -0.30
CA TYR A 24 -5.95 0.19 -0.79
C TYR A 24 -5.23 -1.15 -1.04
N ILE A 25 -5.19 -2.04 -0.05
CA ILE A 25 -4.48 -3.33 -0.17
C ILE A 25 -5.06 -4.19 -1.30
N SER A 26 -6.38 -4.22 -1.46
CA SER A 26 -7.05 -5.00 -2.50
C SER A 26 -6.72 -4.48 -3.91
N ILE A 27 -6.76 -3.16 -4.10
CA ILE A 27 -6.45 -2.54 -5.39
C ILE A 27 -5.00 -2.80 -5.76
N PHE A 28 -4.06 -2.46 -4.87
CA PHE A 28 -2.64 -2.53 -5.21
C PHE A 28 -2.08 -3.96 -5.35
N ARG A 29 -2.68 -4.95 -4.66
CA ARG A 29 -2.35 -6.38 -4.85
C ARG A 29 -3.10 -7.03 -6.02
N GLY A 30 -4.25 -6.48 -6.41
CA GLY A 30 -5.08 -7.00 -7.50
C GLY A 30 -4.70 -6.45 -8.89
N THR A 31 -3.96 -5.34 -8.94
CA THR A 31 -3.50 -4.72 -10.19
C THR A 31 -2.03 -5.07 -10.49
N PRO A 32 -1.69 -5.43 -11.74
CA PRO A 32 -0.30 -5.66 -12.13
C PRO A 32 0.60 -4.43 -11.90
N LEU A 33 1.82 -4.65 -11.40
CA LEU A 33 2.80 -3.57 -11.19
C LEU A 33 3.08 -2.77 -12.48
N ILE A 34 3.19 -3.46 -13.62
CA ILE A 34 3.42 -2.82 -14.92
C ILE A 34 2.29 -1.82 -15.27
N ALA A 35 1.04 -2.16 -14.94
CA ALA A 35 -0.10 -1.28 -15.17
C ALA A 35 -0.07 -0.07 -14.24
N GLN A 36 0.39 -0.23 -12.99
CA GLN A 36 0.57 0.88 -12.06
C GLN A 36 1.67 1.83 -12.52
N LEU A 37 2.80 1.31 -12.98
CA LEU A 37 3.89 2.11 -13.55
C LEU A 37 3.44 2.87 -14.80
N PHE A 38 2.70 2.18 -15.69
CA PHE A 38 2.13 2.81 -16.87
C PHE A 38 1.15 3.93 -16.51
N MET A 39 0.25 3.70 -15.55
CA MET A 39 -0.70 4.71 -15.06
C MET A 39 0.02 5.93 -14.46
N ILE A 40 1.08 5.72 -13.68
CA ILE A 40 1.83 6.81 -13.05
C ILE A 40 2.61 7.60 -14.11
N TYR A 41 3.33 6.92 -15.01
CA TYR A 41 4.20 7.59 -15.97
C TYR A 41 3.44 8.25 -17.13
N TYR A 42 2.42 7.57 -17.67
CA TYR A 42 1.66 8.08 -18.82
C TYR A 42 0.30 8.70 -18.45
N GLY A 43 -0.26 8.35 -17.29
CA GLY A 43 -1.56 8.88 -16.85
C GLY A 43 -1.45 10.23 -16.12
N LEU A 44 -0.46 10.40 -15.22
CA LEU A 44 -0.28 11.67 -14.50
C LEU A 44 -0.05 12.90 -15.39
N PRO A 45 0.65 12.80 -16.55
CA PRO A 45 0.79 13.92 -17.46
C PRO A 45 -0.54 14.50 -17.97
N GLN A 46 -1.61 13.69 -18.04
CA GLN A 46 -2.95 14.17 -18.43
C GLN A 46 -3.55 15.15 -17.40
N PHE A 47 -3.04 15.14 -16.18
CA PHE A 47 -3.40 16.06 -15.10
C PHE A 47 -2.35 17.17 -14.90
N GLY A 48 -1.39 17.32 -15.82
CA GLY A 48 -0.31 18.31 -15.75
C GLY A 48 0.84 17.95 -14.81
N ILE A 49 0.92 16.70 -14.35
CA ILE A 49 1.99 16.21 -13.47
C ILE A 49 2.93 15.34 -14.32
N GLU A 50 4.09 15.88 -14.65
CA GLU A 50 5.14 15.16 -15.36
C GLU A 50 6.18 14.65 -14.36
N LEU A 51 6.49 13.35 -14.43
CA LEU A 51 7.48 12.71 -13.59
C LEU A 51 8.53 12.05 -14.48
N ASP A 52 9.80 12.24 -14.11
CA ASP A 52 10.88 11.46 -14.71
C ASP A 52 10.67 9.95 -14.45
N PRO A 53 11.24 9.07 -15.29
CA PRO A 53 11.05 7.62 -15.16
C PRO A 53 11.46 7.06 -13.79
N ILE A 54 12.55 7.59 -13.21
CA ILE A 54 13.07 7.14 -11.91
C ILE A 54 12.10 7.44 -10.76
N PRO A 55 11.66 8.70 -10.52
CA PRO A 55 10.69 8.98 -9.46
C PRO A 55 9.34 8.28 -9.71
N ALA A 56 8.88 8.17 -10.96
CA ALA A 56 7.68 7.41 -11.29
C ALA A 56 7.81 5.93 -10.87
N ALA A 57 8.95 5.30 -11.15
CA ALA A 57 9.24 3.93 -10.74
C ALA A 57 9.32 3.79 -9.21
N MET A 58 9.99 4.72 -8.52
CA MET A 58 10.07 4.72 -7.06
C MET A 58 8.69 4.81 -6.41
N ILE A 59 7.82 5.68 -6.91
CA ILE A 59 6.44 5.83 -6.41
C ILE A 59 5.65 4.56 -6.67
N GLY A 60 5.63 4.07 -7.92
CA GLY A 60 4.87 2.87 -8.28
C GLY A 60 5.29 1.64 -7.50
N LEU A 61 6.60 1.40 -7.38
CA LEU A 61 7.15 0.29 -6.59
C LEU A 61 6.81 0.43 -5.10
N SER A 62 6.89 1.63 -4.54
CA SER A 62 6.56 1.88 -3.13
C SER A 62 5.09 1.61 -2.85
N LEU A 63 4.20 2.09 -3.72
CA LEU A 63 2.76 1.89 -3.60
C LEU A 63 2.38 0.42 -3.74
N ASN A 64 3.00 -0.30 -4.69
CA ASN A 64 2.79 -1.72 -4.91
C ASN A 64 3.30 -2.60 -3.76
N THR A 65 4.46 -2.25 -3.19
CA THR A 65 5.13 -3.06 -2.15
C THR A 65 4.52 -2.83 -0.76
N ALA A 66 3.98 -1.64 -0.48
CA ALA A 66 3.43 -1.28 0.83
C ALA A 66 2.34 -2.25 1.37
N PRO A 67 1.37 -2.74 0.57
CA PRO A 67 0.40 -3.76 0.99
C PRO A 67 1.02 -5.07 1.48
N TYR A 68 2.10 -5.52 0.84
CA TYR A 68 2.79 -6.76 1.20
C TYR A 68 3.50 -6.59 2.54
N ALA A 69 4.23 -5.48 2.71
CA ALA A 69 4.86 -5.13 3.99
C ALA A 69 3.82 -4.98 5.12
N ALA A 70 2.65 -4.41 4.82
CA ALA A 70 1.57 -4.28 5.79
C ALA A 70 1.02 -5.64 6.25
N GLU A 71 0.88 -6.61 5.35
CA GLU A 71 0.43 -7.96 5.70
C GLU A 71 1.48 -8.70 6.53
N THR A 72 2.76 -8.61 6.15
CA THR A 72 3.87 -9.22 6.92
C THR A 72 3.91 -8.68 8.34
N LEU A 73 3.80 -7.37 8.52
CA LEU A 73 3.81 -6.76 9.85
C LEU A 73 2.58 -7.14 10.67
N ARG A 74 1.39 -7.13 10.06
CA ARG A 74 0.16 -7.57 10.73
C ARG A 74 0.25 -9.04 11.17
N ALA A 75 0.81 -9.91 10.32
CA ALA A 75 1.02 -11.30 10.64
C ALA A 75 2.02 -11.48 11.80
N ALA A 76 3.11 -10.72 11.80
CA ALA A 76 4.11 -10.72 12.87
C ALA A 76 3.52 -10.26 14.22
N ILE A 77 2.63 -9.25 14.21
CA ILE A 77 1.94 -8.82 15.43
C ILE A 77 0.94 -9.88 15.89
N ALA A 78 0.20 -10.49 14.95
CA ALA A 78 -0.79 -11.52 15.27
C ALA A 78 -0.19 -12.85 15.72
N SER A 79 1.11 -13.12 15.45
CA SER A 79 1.80 -14.32 15.91
C SER A 79 2.24 -14.25 17.37
N ILE A 80 2.15 -13.09 18.02
CA ILE A 80 2.44 -12.94 19.45
C ILE A 80 1.25 -13.48 20.24
N ASP A 81 1.51 -14.41 21.16
CA ASP A 81 0.47 -15.08 21.94
C ASP A 81 -0.31 -14.08 22.81
N LYS A 82 -1.63 -14.27 22.88
CA LYS A 82 -2.54 -13.38 23.63
C LYS A 82 -2.44 -13.68 25.13
N GLY A 83 -1.37 -13.22 25.76
CA GLY A 83 -1.11 -13.36 27.20
C GLY A 83 0.22 -12.78 27.67
N GLN A 84 0.95 -12.09 26.78
CA GLN A 84 2.24 -11.43 27.07
C GLN A 84 2.10 -9.92 27.38
N TRP A 85 0.87 -9.44 27.63
CA TRP A 85 0.53 -8.06 27.98
C TRP A 85 -0.54 -8.02 29.07
#